data_AF-A0A231GJH2-F1
#
_entry.id   AF-A0A231GJH2-F1
#
_cell.length_a   1.000
_cell.length_b   1.000
_cell.length_c   1.000
_cell.angle_alpha   90.00
_cell.angle_beta   90.00
_cell.angle_gamma   90.00
#
_symmetry.space_group_name_H-M   'P 1'
#
loop_
_entity.id
_entity.type
_entity.pdbx_description
1 polymer ?
#
loop_
_entity_poly.entity_id
_entity_poly.type
_entity_poly.pdbx_seq_one_letter_code
_entity_poly.pdbx_strand_id
1 'polypeptide(L)'
;MQTQHLIIIATCSAIGLLLMAYFIREAALRALARSYSRGLDERNALHSLRIEALNSDIADLNRLHCSDQKRLAELARQARAIRATPFLKSDHLTLLEIATTLRLAKDTWDAFPGTEAYRVKAINQAHFVGTLAYRLLDSISSAAALNGNSLDTQIIEWLDKRGTFYAEPELSSISFPHDADTEGYRHLRDALREAFELDMNRQAVDLGQLPAEVA
;
A
#
# COMPACT_ATOMS: atom_id res chain seq x y z
N MET A 1 26.59 -85.78 45.53
CA MET A 1 26.82 -85.78 44.07
C MET A 1 25.68 -85.13 43.29
N GLN A 2 24.40 -85.41 43.57
CA GLN A 2 23.26 -84.89 42.77
C GLN A 2 22.98 -83.38 42.91
N THR A 3 23.26 -82.78 44.07
CA THR A 3 23.05 -81.34 44.33
C THR A 3 24.05 -80.43 43.60
N GLN A 4 25.29 -80.88 43.39
CA GLN A 4 26.32 -80.12 42.67
C GLN A 4 26.00 -80.01 41.17
N HIS A 5 25.47 -81.07 40.55
CA HIS A 5 25.06 -81.03 39.16
C HIS A 5 23.87 -80.08 38.91
N LEU A 6 22.91 -80.03 39.84
CA LEU A 6 21.78 -79.09 39.76
C LEU A 6 22.23 -77.63 39.86
N ILE A 7 23.19 -77.33 40.75
CA ILE A 7 23.76 -75.98 40.86
C ILE A 7 24.43 -75.59 39.55
N ILE A 8 25.28 -76.45 38.98
CA ILE A 8 26.00 -76.14 37.72
C ILE A 8 25.03 -75.86 36.57
N ILE A 9 23.96 -76.65 36.43
CA ILE A 9 22.95 -76.46 35.37
C ILE A 9 22.20 -75.14 35.59
N ALA A 10 21.82 -74.83 36.82
CA ALA A 10 21.14 -73.58 37.17
C ALA A 10 22.01 -72.36 36.89
N THR A 11 23.30 -72.40 37.25
CA THR A 11 24.23 -71.27 36.99
C THR A 11 24.45 -71.08 35.49
N CYS A 12 24.61 -72.17 34.72
CA CYS A 12 24.82 -72.09 33.28
C CYS A 12 23.58 -71.56 32.55
N SER A 13 22.38 -71.97 32.99
CA SER A 13 21.10 -71.47 32.47
C SER A 13 20.90 -69.98 32.79
N ALA A 14 21.22 -69.54 34.01
CA ALA A 14 21.11 -68.14 34.42
C ALA A 14 22.06 -67.24 33.61
N ILE A 15 23.29 -67.68 33.36
CA ILE A 15 24.27 -66.94 32.53
C ILE A 15 23.79 -66.87 31.08
N GLY A 16 23.24 -67.97 30.53
CA GLY A 16 22.67 -67.99 29.20
C GLY A 16 21.51 -67.00 29.03
N LEU A 17 20.62 -66.92 30.02
CA LEU A 17 19.52 -65.94 30.02
C LEU A 17 20.02 -64.49 30.13
N LEU A 18 21.06 -64.24 30.94
CA LEU A 18 21.68 -62.92 31.06
C LEU A 18 22.31 -62.46 29.75
N LEU A 19 23.05 -63.34 29.06
CA LEU A 19 23.63 -63.06 27.75
C LEU A 19 22.54 -62.80 26.70
N MET A 20 21.48 -63.61 26.68
CA MET A 20 20.35 -63.39 25.76
C MET A 20 19.65 -62.06 26.03
N ALA A 21 19.40 -61.71 27.29
CA ALA A 21 18.82 -60.41 27.64
C ALA A 21 19.72 -59.24 27.22
N TYR A 22 21.04 -59.38 27.37
CA TYR A 22 22.02 -58.41 26.91
C TYR A 22 21.97 -58.23 25.38
N PHE A 23 22.00 -59.33 24.62
CA PHE A 23 21.92 -59.29 23.15
C PHE A 23 20.60 -58.69 22.66
N ILE A 24 19.47 -59.03 23.28
CA ILE A 24 18.16 -58.47 22.93
C ILE A 24 18.14 -56.96 23.18
N ARG A 25 18.68 -56.49 24.31
CA ARG A 25 18.78 -55.06 24.62
C ARG A 25 19.61 -54.33 23.58
N GLU A 26 20.78 -54.85 23.22
CA GLU A 26 21.66 -54.21 22.26
C GLU A 26 21.05 -54.20 20.85
N ALA A 27 20.38 -55.28 20.45
CA ALA A 27 19.62 -55.34 19.20
C ALA A 27 18.46 -54.34 19.18
N ALA A 28 17.70 -54.23 20.27
CA ALA A 28 16.59 -53.28 20.40
C ALA A 28 17.06 -51.83 20.33
N LEU A 29 18.13 -51.48 21.04
CA LEU A 29 18.72 -50.14 21.00
C LEU A 29 19.25 -49.80 19.60
N ARG A 30 19.92 -50.76 18.93
CA ARG A 30 20.42 -50.56 17.57
C ARG A 30 19.27 -50.41 16.56
N ALA A 31 18.17 -51.13 16.74
CA ALA A 31 16.98 -50.99 15.90
C ALA A 31 16.30 -49.63 16.11
N LEU A 32 16.15 -49.18 17.36
CA LEU A 32 15.60 -47.86 17.69
C LEU A 32 16.48 -46.71 17.19
N ALA A 33 17.79 -46.82 17.33
CA ALA A 33 18.72 -45.82 16.80
C ALA A 33 18.60 -45.67 15.27
N ARG A 34 18.47 -46.81 14.56
CA ARG A 34 18.28 -46.83 13.09
C ARG A 34 16.93 -46.29 12.65
N SER A 35 15.84 -46.59 13.37
CA SER A 35 14.52 -46.06 13.03
C SER A 35 14.43 -44.57 13.32
N TYR A 36 15.02 -44.12 14.44
CA TYR A 36 15.07 -42.71 14.80
C TYR A 36 15.88 -41.89 13.79
N SER A 37 17.08 -42.36 13.40
CA SER A 37 17.90 -41.64 12.43
C SER A 37 17.20 -41.53 11.07
N ARG A 38 16.60 -42.63 10.58
CA ARG A 38 15.83 -42.62 9.32
C ARG A 38 14.64 -41.67 9.38
N GLY A 39 13.91 -41.66 10.49
CA GLY A 39 12.79 -40.74 10.67
C GLY A 39 13.24 -39.27 10.74
N LEU A 40 14.42 -38.99 11.29
CA LEU A 40 15.00 -37.66 11.32
C LEU A 40 15.43 -37.20 9.93
N ASP A 41 16.09 -38.09 9.18
CA ASP A 41 16.54 -37.82 7.81
C ASP A 41 15.36 -37.57 6.87
N GLU A 42 14.30 -38.38 6.96
CA GLU A 42 13.08 -38.20 6.15
C GLU A 42 12.38 -36.88 6.46
N ARG A 43 12.28 -36.51 7.74
CA ARG A 43 11.71 -35.21 8.14
C ARG A 43 12.57 -34.05 7.65
N ASN A 44 13.90 -34.15 7.78
CA ASN A 44 14.82 -33.13 7.30
C ASN A 44 14.74 -32.98 5.78
N ALA A 45 14.65 -34.08 5.04
CA ALA A 45 14.48 -34.06 3.58
C ALA A 45 13.15 -33.41 3.16
N LEU A 46 12.06 -33.72 3.87
CA LEU A 46 10.76 -33.10 3.61
C LEU A 46 10.78 -31.59 3.95
N HIS A 47 11.42 -31.20 5.04
CA HIS A 47 11.61 -29.81 5.41
C HIS A 47 12.47 -29.05 4.40
N SER A 48 13.57 -29.64 3.91
CA SER A 48 14.41 -29.00 2.90
C SER A 48 13.67 -28.80 1.58
N LEU A 49 12.91 -29.81 1.13
CA LEU A 49 12.08 -29.69 -0.08
C LEU A 49 11.03 -28.58 0.07
N ARG A 50 10.39 -28.47 1.25
CA ARG A 50 9.41 -27.41 1.50
C ARG A 50 10.05 -26.02 1.52
N ILE A 51 11.23 -25.87 2.11
CA ILE A 51 11.96 -24.60 2.14
C ILE A 51 12.38 -24.21 0.71
N GLU A 52 12.83 -25.17 -0.09
CA GLU A 52 13.19 -24.93 -1.49
C GLU A 52 11.99 -24.47 -2.32
N ALA A 53 10.84 -25.14 -2.18
CA ALA A 53 9.60 -24.75 -2.84
C ALA A 53 9.12 -23.34 -2.40
N LEU A 54 9.19 -23.04 -1.11
CA LEU A 54 8.84 -21.70 -0.61
C LEU A 54 9.80 -20.63 -1.14
N ASN A 55 11.09 -20.94 -1.24
CA ASN A 55 12.07 -20.01 -1.81
C ASN A 55 11.82 -19.76 -3.30
N SER A 56 11.44 -20.79 -4.08
CA SER A 56 11.06 -20.58 -5.48
C SER A 56 9.80 -19.72 -5.61
N ASP A 57 8.79 -19.96 -4.77
CA ASP A 57 7.55 -19.19 -4.78
C ASP A 57 7.80 -17.72 -4.42
N ILE A 58 8.64 -17.44 -3.41
CA ILE A 58 9.05 -16.08 -3.04
C ILE A 58 9.79 -15.40 -4.20
N ALA A 59 10.68 -16.12 -4.88
CA ALA A 59 11.41 -15.58 -6.01
C ALA A 59 10.46 -15.19 -7.17
N ASP A 60 9.45 -16.02 -7.44
CA ASP A 60 8.47 -15.75 -8.48
C ASP A 60 7.51 -14.60 -8.11
N LEU A 61 7.07 -14.52 -6.85
CA LEU A 61 6.31 -13.37 -6.36
C LEU A 61 7.09 -12.06 -6.47
N ASN A 62 8.38 -12.07 -6.13
CA ASN A 62 9.24 -10.89 -6.30
C ASN A 62 9.40 -10.47 -7.77
N ARG A 63 9.49 -11.43 -8.69
CA ARG A 63 9.53 -11.14 -10.13
C ARG A 63 8.25 -10.49 -10.61
N LEU A 64 7.10 -11.01 -10.18
CA LEU A 64 5.79 -10.42 -10.50
C LEU A 64 5.68 -9.00 -9.96
N HIS A 65 6.02 -8.80 -8.68
CA HIS A 65 5.97 -7.48 -8.06
C HIS A 65 6.88 -6.45 -8.76
N CYS A 66 8.10 -6.87 -9.13
CA CYS A 66 9.02 -6.02 -9.89
C CYS A 66 8.46 -5.68 -11.29
N SER A 67 7.80 -6.63 -11.95
CA SER A 67 7.15 -6.40 -13.24
C SER A 67 5.98 -5.42 -13.13
N ASP A 68 5.18 -5.52 -12.07
CA ASP A 68 4.04 -4.64 -11.82
C ASP A 68 4.50 -3.22 -11.44
N GLN A 69 5.53 -3.10 -10.60
CA GLN A 69 6.14 -1.80 -10.30
C GLN A 69 6.67 -1.11 -11.56
N LYS A 70 7.31 -1.86 -12.47
CA LYS A 70 7.77 -1.31 -13.77
C LYS A 70 6.59 -0.85 -14.63
N ARG A 71 5.51 -1.63 -14.70
CA ARG A 71 4.28 -1.25 -15.44
C ARG A 71 3.66 0.01 -14.86
N LEU A 72 3.55 0.10 -13.53
CA LEU A 72 3.00 1.29 -12.86
C LEU A 72 3.88 2.52 -13.08
N ALA A 73 5.21 2.36 -13.00
CA ALA A 73 6.13 3.45 -13.28
C ALA A 73 6.03 3.94 -14.73
N GLU A 74 5.85 3.01 -15.69
CA GLU A 74 5.67 3.34 -17.10
C GLU A 74 4.34 4.05 -17.35
N LEU A 75 3.23 3.54 -16.79
CA LEU A 75 1.92 4.21 -16.86
C LEU A 75 1.97 5.60 -16.21
N ALA A 76 2.66 5.75 -15.08
CA ALA A 76 2.83 7.05 -14.43
C ALA A 76 3.65 8.02 -15.29
N ARG A 77 4.69 7.54 -15.99
CA ARG A 77 5.45 8.35 -16.95
C ARG A 77 4.60 8.78 -18.14
N GLN A 78 3.81 7.86 -18.70
CA GLN A 78 2.88 8.18 -19.79
C GLN A 78 1.82 9.19 -19.34
N ALA A 79 1.24 9.00 -18.16
CA ALA A 79 0.28 9.94 -17.58
C ALA A 79 0.89 11.33 -17.35
N ARG A 80 2.16 11.42 -16.91
CA ARG A 80 2.88 12.70 -16.77
C ARG A 80 3.21 13.33 -18.12
N ALA A 81 3.59 12.54 -19.12
CA ALA A 81 3.84 13.03 -20.48
C ALA A 81 2.56 13.59 -21.12
N ILE A 82 1.40 12.95 -20.89
CA ILE A 82 0.09 13.43 -21.36
C ILE A 82 -0.37 14.66 -20.56
N ARG A 83 -0.04 14.76 -19.26
CA ARG A 83 -0.35 15.91 -18.39
C ARG A 83 0.63 17.08 -18.50
N ALA A 84 1.60 17.05 -19.42
CA ALA A 84 2.74 17.98 -19.42
C ALA A 84 2.38 19.46 -19.67
N THR A 85 1.17 19.76 -20.13
CA THR A 85 0.63 21.13 -20.10
C THR A 85 -0.55 21.17 -19.15
N PRO A 86 -0.34 21.56 -17.87
CA PRO A 86 -1.46 21.95 -17.03
C PRO A 86 -2.19 23.08 -17.76
N PHE A 87 -3.49 22.91 -17.98
CA PHE A 87 -4.31 23.97 -18.54
C PHE A 87 -4.43 25.07 -17.49
N LEU A 88 -3.89 26.24 -17.79
CA LEU A 88 -3.92 27.38 -16.88
C LEU A 88 -5.25 28.14 -17.04
N LYS A 89 -5.59 28.91 -16.00
CA LYS A 89 -6.71 29.87 -16.05
C LYS A 89 -6.56 30.88 -17.21
N SER A 90 -5.31 31.17 -17.62
CA SER A 90 -5.02 31.99 -18.81
C SER A 90 -5.55 31.36 -20.09
N ASP A 91 -5.42 30.04 -20.24
CA ASP A 91 -5.81 29.34 -21.46
C ASP A 91 -7.35 29.33 -21.60
N HIS A 92 -8.06 29.24 -20.48
CA HIS A 92 -9.52 29.40 -20.45
C HIS A 92 -9.96 30.81 -20.89
N LEU A 93 -9.25 31.85 -20.44
CA LEU A 93 -9.55 33.24 -20.85
C LEU A 93 -9.26 33.45 -22.34
N THR A 94 -8.15 32.93 -22.85
CA THR A 94 -7.83 32.99 -24.30
C THR A 94 -8.87 32.27 -25.14
N LEU A 95 -9.40 31.13 -24.68
CA LEU A 95 -10.47 30.41 -25.38
C LEU A 95 -11.79 31.18 -25.38
N LEU A 96 -12.13 31.86 -24.28
CA LEU A 96 -13.29 32.75 -24.24
C LEU A 96 -13.13 33.92 -25.21
N GLU A 97 -11.95 34.54 -25.27
CA GLU A 97 -11.65 35.61 -26.22
C GLU A 97 -11.79 35.12 -27.67
N ILE A 98 -11.26 33.94 -28.01
CA ILE A 98 -11.43 33.32 -29.32
C ILE A 98 -12.90 33.04 -29.62
N ALA A 99 -13.68 32.56 -28.64
CA ALA A 99 -15.12 32.34 -28.83
C ALA A 99 -15.87 33.66 -29.11
N THR A 100 -15.50 34.76 -28.43
CA THR A 100 -16.11 36.07 -28.66
C THR A 100 -15.74 36.66 -30.02
N THR A 101 -14.49 36.52 -30.45
CA THR A 101 -14.04 37.00 -31.77
C THR A 101 -14.68 36.19 -32.91
N LEU A 102 -14.84 34.87 -32.75
CA LEU A 102 -15.57 34.04 -33.71
C LEU A 102 -17.07 34.38 -33.77
N ARG A 103 -17.66 34.77 -32.63
CA ARG A 103 -19.05 35.24 -32.58
C ARG A 103 -19.20 36.58 -33.29
N LEU A 104 -18.25 37.51 -33.11
CA LEU A 104 -18.21 38.75 -33.86
C LEU A 104 -18.02 38.50 -35.37
N ALA A 105 -17.14 37.58 -35.74
CA ALA A 105 -16.91 37.19 -37.14
C ALA A 105 -18.19 36.62 -37.79
N LYS A 106 -18.95 35.79 -37.06
CA LYS A 106 -20.27 35.33 -37.48
C LYS A 106 -21.20 36.52 -37.76
N ASP A 107 -21.32 37.46 -36.83
CA ASP A 107 -22.23 38.61 -36.99
C ASP A 107 -21.81 39.49 -38.18
N THR A 108 -20.50 39.61 -38.47
CA THR A 108 -20.03 40.29 -39.67
C THR A 108 -20.34 39.54 -40.97
N TRP A 109 -20.25 38.20 -40.99
CA TRP A 109 -20.54 37.39 -42.17
C TRP A 109 -22.03 37.18 -42.43
N ASP A 110 -22.88 37.42 -41.42
CA ASP A 110 -24.35 37.45 -41.56
C ASP A 110 -24.80 38.68 -42.36
N ALA A 111 -24.01 39.77 -42.33
CA ALA A 111 -24.29 41.01 -43.06
C ALA A 111 -23.92 40.97 -44.55
N PHE A 112 -23.15 39.96 -45.00
CA PHE A 112 -22.71 39.83 -46.40
C PHE A 112 -23.38 38.64 -47.12
N PRO A 113 -24.13 38.85 -48.20
CA PRO A 113 -24.69 37.75 -48.98
C PRO A 113 -23.58 37.00 -49.74
N GLY A 114 -23.55 35.67 -49.64
CA GLY A 114 -22.56 34.80 -50.29
C GLY A 114 -21.50 34.20 -49.36
N THR A 115 -21.47 34.58 -48.08
CA THR A 115 -20.52 34.04 -47.07
C THR A 115 -21.08 32.92 -46.19
N GLU A 116 -22.13 32.22 -46.65
CA GLU A 116 -22.86 31.20 -45.89
C GLU A 116 -21.97 30.07 -45.34
N ALA A 117 -20.99 29.61 -46.14
CA ALA A 117 -20.05 28.56 -45.72
C ALA A 117 -19.13 29.01 -44.58
N TYR A 118 -18.72 30.29 -44.58
CA TYR A 118 -17.87 30.86 -43.54
C TYR A 118 -18.66 31.12 -42.25
N ARG A 119 -19.91 31.55 -42.38
CA ARG A 119 -20.87 31.69 -41.27
C ARG A 119 -21.09 30.37 -40.53
N VAL A 120 -21.39 29.30 -41.25
CA VAL A 120 -21.59 27.96 -40.64
C VAL A 120 -20.31 27.47 -39.96
N LYS A 121 -19.14 27.72 -40.58
CA LYS A 121 -17.84 27.37 -39.99
C LYS A 121 -17.55 28.15 -38.71
N ALA A 122 -17.86 29.46 -38.68
CA ALA A 122 -17.71 30.32 -37.49
C ALA A 122 -18.56 29.82 -36.32
N ILE A 123 -19.82 29.46 -36.59
CA ILE A 123 -20.75 28.95 -35.58
C ILE A 123 -20.23 27.65 -34.97
N ASN A 124 -19.81 26.70 -35.81
CA ASN A 124 -19.29 25.42 -35.36
C ASN A 124 -18.00 25.58 -34.54
N GLN A 125 -17.10 26.46 -34.98
CA GLN A 125 -15.86 26.75 -34.25
C GLN A 125 -16.11 27.47 -32.93
N ALA A 126 -17.01 28.46 -32.89
CA ALA A 126 -17.37 29.17 -31.66
C ALA A 126 -18.02 28.22 -30.63
N HIS A 127 -18.90 27.31 -31.09
CA HIS A 127 -19.52 26.31 -30.23
C HIS A 127 -18.49 25.31 -29.68
N PHE A 128 -17.59 24.81 -30.53
CA PHE A 128 -16.52 23.90 -30.12
C PHE A 128 -15.58 24.54 -29.09
N VAL A 129 -15.14 25.78 -29.34
CA VAL A 129 -14.26 26.51 -28.42
C VAL A 129 -14.96 26.80 -27.09
N GLY A 130 -16.24 27.18 -27.12
CA GLY A 130 -17.04 27.38 -25.90
C GLY A 130 -17.20 26.10 -25.09
N THR A 131 -17.54 24.98 -25.72
CA THR A 131 -17.65 23.68 -25.03
C THR A 131 -16.31 23.21 -24.46
N LEU A 132 -15.20 23.47 -25.18
CA LEU A 132 -13.86 23.16 -24.69
C LEU A 132 -13.50 24.03 -23.47
N ALA A 133 -13.82 25.33 -23.49
CA ALA A 133 -13.60 26.22 -22.35
C ALA A 133 -14.34 25.77 -21.09
N TYR A 134 -15.60 25.32 -21.20
CA TYR A 134 -16.36 24.79 -20.06
C TYR A 134 -15.79 23.47 -19.53
N ARG A 135 -15.40 22.54 -20.40
CA ARG A 135 -14.75 21.29 -19.96
C ARG A 135 -13.41 21.53 -19.25
N LEU A 136 -12.68 22.55 -19.68
CA LEU A 136 -11.44 22.96 -18.99
C LEU A 136 -11.72 23.58 -17.62
N LEU A 137 -12.79 24.35 -17.46
CA LEU A 137 -13.17 24.88 -16.15
C LEU A 137 -13.53 23.76 -15.17
N ASP A 138 -14.25 22.74 -15.63
CA ASP A 138 -14.60 21.54 -14.85
C ASP A 138 -13.36 20.74 -14.44
N SER A 139 -12.40 20.57 -15.34
CA SER A 139 -11.16 19.86 -15.02
C SER A 139 -10.23 20.64 -14.08
N ILE A 140 -10.13 21.97 -14.24
CA ILE A 140 -9.36 22.85 -13.34
C ILE A 140 -10.01 22.89 -11.94
N SER A 141 -11.33 23.01 -11.87
CA SER A 141 -12.05 23.02 -10.58
C SER A 141 -11.98 21.66 -9.88
N SER A 142 -12.12 20.55 -10.61
CA SER A 142 -11.93 19.20 -10.07
C SER A 142 -10.50 18.96 -9.58
N ALA A 143 -9.49 19.43 -10.32
CA ALA A 143 -8.10 19.33 -9.90
C ALA A 143 -7.81 20.20 -8.66
N ALA A 144 -8.39 21.40 -8.59
CA ALA A 144 -8.31 22.25 -7.41
C ALA A 144 -9.00 21.63 -6.20
N ALA A 145 -10.18 21.01 -6.38
CA ALA A 145 -10.90 20.31 -5.33
C ALA A 145 -10.13 19.09 -4.80
N LEU A 146 -9.48 18.32 -5.69
CA LEU A 146 -8.63 17.19 -5.29
C LEU A 146 -7.38 17.64 -4.50
N ASN A 147 -6.81 18.81 -4.84
CA ASN A 147 -5.65 19.35 -4.12
C ASN A 147 -6.02 20.04 -2.80
N GLY A 148 -7.17 20.72 -2.74
CA GLY A 148 -7.66 21.41 -1.54
C GLY A 148 -8.32 20.48 -0.50
N ASN A 149 -8.97 19.40 -0.94
CA ASN A 149 -9.64 18.45 -0.05
C ASN A 149 -8.79 17.22 0.30
N SER A 150 -7.54 17.12 -0.19
CA SER A 150 -6.67 16.02 0.19
C SER A 150 -6.38 16.11 1.69
N LEU A 151 -6.66 15.02 2.42
CA LEU A 151 -6.35 14.87 3.84
C LEU A 151 -4.90 15.26 4.14
N ASP A 152 -3.98 14.97 3.21
CA ASP A 152 -2.56 15.30 3.38
C ASP A 152 -2.32 16.82 3.35
N THR A 153 -3.06 17.59 2.54
CA THR A 153 -2.99 19.07 2.53
C THR A 153 -3.52 19.63 3.84
N GLN A 154 -4.64 19.10 4.35
CA GLN A 154 -5.23 19.53 5.62
C GLN A 154 -4.32 19.22 6.80
N ILE A 155 -3.67 18.05 6.81
CA ILE A 155 -2.67 17.69 7.82
C ILE A 155 -1.48 18.64 7.75
N ILE A 156 -0.99 18.98 6.55
CA ILE A 156 0.14 19.94 6.40
C ILE A 156 -0.24 21.32 6.94
N GLU A 157 -1.42 21.85 6.59
CA GLU A 157 -1.89 23.15 7.10
C GLU A 157 -2.11 23.13 8.61
N TRP A 158 -2.63 22.01 9.14
CA TRP A 158 -2.79 21.83 10.58
C TRP A 158 -1.44 21.79 11.30
N LEU A 159 -0.44 21.10 10.73
CA LEU A 159 0.93 21.09 11.24
C LEU A 159 1.55 22.48 11.19
N ASP A 160 1.30 23.26 10.14
CA ASP A 160 1.78 24.65 10.05
C ASP A 160 1.21 25.53 11.18
N LYS A 161 -0.06 25.30 11.56
CA LYS A 161 -0.72 26.02 12.66
C LYS A 161 -0.28 25.57 14.05
N ARG A 162 0.00 24.27 14.25
CA ARG A 162 0.32 23.68 15.56
C ARG A 162 1.83 23.55 15.81
N GLY A 163 2.64 23.57 14.76
CA GLY A 163 4.09 23.48 14.82
C GLY A 163 4.74 24.82 15.17
N THR A 164 5.81 24.74 15.95
CA THR A 164 6.74 25.85 16.13
C THR A 164 7.95 25.60 15.23
N PHE A 165 8.08 26.39 14.17
CA PHE A 165 9.16 26.24 13.20
C PHE A 165 10.23 27.31 13.41
N TYR A 166 11.47 26.87 13.60
CA TYR A 166 12.64 27.73 13.72
C TYR A 166 13.55 27.56 12.50
N ALA A 167 14.47 28.50 12.27
CA ALA A 167 15.43 28.44 11.16
C ALA A 167 16.33 27.20 11.24
N GLU A 168 16.57 26.69 12.45
CA GLU A 168 17.24 25.42 12.69
C GLU A 168 16.16 24.33 12.85
N PRO A 169 16.13 23.31 11.97
CA PRO A 169 15.07 22.30 11.99
C PRO A 169 15.09 21.46 13.28
N GLU A 170 16.24 21.34 13.93
CA GLU A 170 16.43 20.62 15.21
C GLU A 170 15.70 21.29 16.38
N LEU A 171 15.41 22.59 16.27
CA LEU A 171 14.67 23.35 17.28
C LEU A 171 13.16 23.37 17.00
N SER A 172 12.74 22.89 15.83
CA SER A 172 11.33 22.88 15.45
C SER A 172 10.61 21.76 16.19
N SER A 173 9.53 22.10 16.88
CA SER A 173 8.75 21.13 17.65
C SER A 173 7.27 21.21 17.30
N ILE A 174 6.64 20.05 17.21
CA ILE A 174 5.20 19.91 17.07
C ILE A 174 4.70 19.31 18.37
N SER A 175 3.88 20.07 19.09
CA SER A 175 3.28 19.61 20.35
C SER A 175 1.89 19.07 20.06
N PHE A 176 1.68 17.79 20.36
CA PHE A 176 0.36 17.16 20.30
C PHE A 176 -0.29 17.26 21.68
N PRO A 177 -1.45 17.92 21.84
CA PRO A 177 -2.10 18.08 23.14
C PRO A 177 -2.94 16.85 23.55
N HIS A 178 -2.56 15.65 23.09
CA HIS A 178 -3.34 14.42 23.22
C HIS A 178 -2.46 13.27 23.72
N ASP A 179 -3.01 12.45 24.61
CA ASP A 179 -2.47 11.14 24.93
C ASP A 179 -2.86 10.18 23.80
N ALA A 180 -1.91 9.37 23.32
CA ALA A 180 -2.18 8.44 22.22
C ALA A 180 -3.12 7.32 22.70
N ASP A 181 -4.20 7.06 21.96
CA ASP A 181 -5.09 5.93 22.24
C ASP A 181 -4.47 4.59 21.79
N THR A 182 -3.42 4.66 20.95
CA THR A 182 -2.76 3.49 20.36
C THR A 182 -1.38 3.25 20.98
N GLU A 183 -1.12 2.03 21.47
CA GLU A 183 0.16 1.61 22.10
C GLU A 183 1.38 1.61 21.15
N GLY A 184 1.19 1.89 19.85
CA GLY A 184 2.29 2.05 18.91
C GLY A 184 1.85 2.18 17.45
N TYR A 185 2.52 3.07 16.71
CA TYR A 185 2.25 3.32 15.29
C TYR A 185 3.30 2.64 14.41
N ARG A 186 2.85 2.05 13.30
CA ARG A 186 3.75 1.49 12.28
C ARG A 186 4.44 2.57 11.44
N HIS A 187 3.75 3.70 11.23
CA HIS A 187 4.25 4.84 10.48
C HIS A 187 3.91 6.16 11.18
N LEU A 188 4.81 7.14 11.12
CA LEU A 188 4.59 8.49 11.65
C LEU A 188 3.34 9.15 11.06
N ARG A 189 3.04 8.86 9.79
CA ARG A 189 1.83 9.35 9.12
C ARG A 189 0.54 8.92 9.84
N ASP A 190 0.52 7.72 10.40
CA ASP A 190 -0.66 7.19 11.08
C ASP A 190 -0.86 7.90 12.42
N ALA A 191 0.24 8.18 13.14
CA ALA A 191 0.21 8.99 14.35
C ALA A 191 -0.27 10.43 14.08
N LEU A 192 0.22 11.05 13.00
CA LEU A 192 -0.20 12.40 12.60
C LEU A 192 -1.66 12.45 12.16
N ARG A 193 -2.16 11.39 11.51
CA ARG A 193 -3.56 11.28 11.13
C ARG A 193 -4.46 11.17 12.36
N GLU A 194 -4.15 10.29 13.30
CA GLU A 194 -4.94 10.14 14.53
C GLU A 194 -4.96 11.45 15.35
N ALA A 195 -3.79 12.09 15.50
CA ALA A 195 -3.72 13.37 16.20
C ALA A 195 -4.54 14.48 15.53
N PHE A 196 -4.56 14.53 14.19
CA PHE A 196 -5.39 15.47 13.44
C PHE A 196 -6.89 15.21 13.65
N GLU A 197 -7.32 13.94 13.61
CA GLU A 197 -8.73 13.56 13.82
C GLU A 197 -9.19 13.87 15.24
N LEU A 198 -8.37 13.62 16.26
CA LEU A 198 -8.66 13.95 17.65
C LEU A 198 -8.76 15.47 17.88
N ASP A 199 -7.88 16.26 17.27
CA ASP A 199 -7.94 17.73 17.38
C ASP A 199 -9.19 18.30 16.69
N MET A 200 -9.55 17.74 15.53
CA MET A 200 -10.78 18.12 14.82
C MET A 200 -12.05 17.78 15.62
N ASN A 201 -12.11 16.60 16.24
CA ASN A 201 -13.23 16.20 17.08
C ASN A 201 -13.39 17.12 18.31
N ARG A 202 -12.29 17.55 18.95
CA ARG A 202 -12.35 18.53 20.04
C ARG A 202 -12.77 19.90 19.59
N GLN A 203 -12.26 20.40 18.45
CA GLN A 203 -12.71 21.68 17.90
C GLN A 203 -14.21 21.66 17.61
N ALA A 204 -14.76 20.54 17.13
CA ALA A 204 -16.19 20.38 16.94
C ALA A 204 -16.97 20.40 18.28
N VAL A 205 -16.44 19.74 19.32
CA VAL A 205 -17.01 19.77 20.68
C VAL A 205 -16.97 21.17 21.31
N ASP A 206 -15.83 21.87 21.21
CA ASP A 206 -15.62 23.22 21.74
C ASP A 206 -16.48 24.26 21.01
N LEU A 207 -16.81 24.03 19.74
CA LEU A 207 -17.74 24.84 18.95
C LEU A 207 -19.23 24.46 19.18
N GLY A 208 -19.52 23.53 20.09
CA GLY A 208 -20.88 23.17 20.49
C GLY A 208 -21.61 22.20 19.55
N GLN A 209 -20.89 21.51 18.66
CA GLN A 209 -21.43 20.41 17.86
C GLN A 209 -21.20 19.10 18.63
N LEU A 210 -22.26 18.63 19.31
CA LEU A 210 -22.26 17.35 20.01
C LEU A 210 -21.91 16.20 19.03
N PRO A 211 -20.93 15.33 19.36
CA PRO A 211 -20.67 14.13 18.57
C PRO A 211 -21.83 13.15 18.69
N ALA A 212 -22.18 12.52 17.56
CA ALA A 212 -23.35 11.65 17.38
C ALA A 212 -23.21 10.24 18.02
N GLU A 213 -22.59 10.11 19.18
CA GLU A 213 -22.46 8.83 19.88
C GLU A 213 -22.68 8.97 21.39
N VAL A 214 -23.92 9.28 21.79
CA VAL A 214 -24.55 8.65 22.96
C VAL A 214 -26.07 8.60 22.74
N ALA A 215 -26.56 7.51 22.15
CA ALA A 215 -27.93 7.02 22.27
C ALA A 215 -27.91 5.50 22.27
#